data_AF-A0A414CDC7-F1
#
_entry.id   AF-A0A414CDC7-F1
#
_cell.length_a   1.000
_cell.length_b   1.000
_cell.length_c   1.000
_cell.angle_alpha   90.00
_cell.angle_beta   90.00
_cell.angle_gamma   90.00
#
_symmetry.space_group_name_H-M   'P 1'
#
loop_
_entity.id
_entity.type
_entity.pdbx_description
1 polymer ?
#
loop_
_entity_poly.entity_id
_entity_poly.type
_entity_poly.pdbx_seq_one_letter_code
_entity_poly.pdbx_strand_id
1 'polypeptide(L)'
;MDEELDYLWETLGLEISAGPWPDRDKIHPTLRPAITVMQAEYRHASFLIMRTSWHAALPDLKRIQASLVELSGMPTVISETHLERRQRDRLQRQRIPFICSGVQAYLPFMDEEYWSDTPDKHVKFYDPHEWARLED
;
A
#
# COMPACT_ATOMS: atom_id res chain seq x y z
N MET A 1 -12.68 -1.18 -2.05
CA MET A 1 -11.96 -0.66 -0.90
C MET A 1 -12.29 -1.57 0.25
N ASP A 2 -13.58 -1.85 0.44
CA ASP A 2 -14.07 -2.90 1.33
C ASP A 2 -13.41 -4.26 1.04
N GLU A 3 -13.40 -4.74 -0.20
CA GLU A 3 -12.72 -6.01 -0.56
C GLU A 3 -11.23 -6.08 -0.17
N GLU A 4 -10.51 -4.96 -0.27
CA GLU A 4 -9.10 -4.92 0.11
C GLU A 4 -8.94 -4.89 1.63
N LEU A 5 -9.81 -4.19 2.36
CA LEU A 5 -9.83 -4.23 3.82
C LEU A 5 -10.23 -5.62 4.33
N ASP A 6 -11.19 -6.28 3.67
CA ASP A 6 -11.59 -7.66 3.94
C ASP A 6 -10.41 -8.60 3.72
N TYR A 7 -9.66 -8.46 2.63
CA TYR A 7 -8.44 -9.24 2.42
C TYR A 7 -7.41 -9.02 3.54
N LEU A 8 -7.15 -7.76 3.93
CA LEU A 8 -6.19 -7.46 4.99
C LEU A 8 -6.64 -8.06 6.32
N TRP A 9 -7.94 -8.04 6.63
CA TRP A 9 -8.47 -8.61 7.86
C TRP A 9 -8.60 -10.14 7.81
N GLU A 10 -9.35 -10.68 6.86
CA GLU A 10 -9.69 -12.11 6.80
C GLU A 10 -8.49 -12.97 6.40
N THR A 11 -7.67 -12.51 5.45
CA THR A 11 -6.53 -13.30 4.95
C THR A 11 -5.26 -13.00 5.72
N LEU A 12 -5.02 -11.73 6.05
CA LEU A 12 -3.78 -11.31 6.71
C LEU A 12 -3.95 -11.00 8.20
N GLY A 13 -5.15 -11.08 8.79
CA GLY A 13 -5.35 -10.83 10.22
C GLY A 13 -4.96 -9.42 10.66
N LEU A 14 -4.98 -8.44 9.75
CA LEU A 14 -4.64 -7.05 10.01
C LEU A 14 -5.92 -6.28 10.34
N GLU A 15 -6.10 -5.95 11.62
CA GLU A 15 -7.20 -5.11 12.10
C GLU A 15 -6.93 -3.64 11.75
N ILE A 16 -7.15 -3.29 10.49
CA ILE A 16 -6.97 -1.93 9.97
C ILE A 16 -8.29 -1.18 10.10
N SER A 17 -8.28 -0.07 10.83
CA SER A 17 -9.39 0.90 10.81
C SER A 17 -9.17 1.85 9.64
N ALA A 18 -10.16 2.04 8.78
CA ALA A 18 -10.04 2.94 7.63
C ALA A 18 -11.28 3.82 7.43
N GLY A 19 -11.06 5.07 7.02
CA GLY A 19 -12.12 6.02 6.70
C GLY A 19 -11.71 6.96 5.56
N PRO A 20 -12.67 7.76 5.01
CA PRO A 20 -12.35 8.76 4.00
C PRO A 20 -11.26 9.71 4.49
N TRP A 21 -10.25 9.97 3.68
CA TRP A 21 -9.20 10.91 4.06
C TRP A 21 -9.78 12.35 4.11
N PRO A 22 -9.71 13.06 5.26
CA PRO A 22 -10.35 14.37 5.44
C PRO A 22 -9.88 15.43 4.44
N ASP A 23 -8.61 15.39 4.06
CA ASP A 23 -7.96 16.36 3.17
C ASP A 23 -8.07 15.99 1.68
N ARG A 24 -9.04 15.15 1.31
CA ARG A 24 -9.28 14.73 -0.09
C ARG A 24 -9.54 15.90 -1.02
N ASP A 25 -10.04 17.02 -0.50
CA ASP A 25 -10.26 18.27 -1.24
C ASP A 25 -8.96 18.98 -1.66
N LYS A 26 -7.81 18.61 -1.10
CA LYS A 26 -6.50 19.10 -1.54
C LYS A 26 -5.96 18.36 -2.76
N ILE A 27 -6.53 17.20 -3.10
CA ILE A 27 -6.16 16.44 -4.31
C ILE A 27 -6.54 17.24 -5.56
N HIS A 28 -5.65 17.25 -6.56
CA HIS A 28 -5.88 17.93 -7.83
C HIS A 28 -7.25 17.55 -8.43
N PRO A 29 -8.08 18.52 -8.87
CA PRO A 29 -9.46 18.27 -9.29
C PRO A 29 -9.62 17.20 -10.38
N THR A 30 -8.66 17.06 -11.29
CA THR A 30 -8.70 16.04 -12.35
C THR A 30 -8.42 14.62 -11.85
N LEU A 31 -7.64 14.47 -10.78
CA LEU A 31 -7.33 13.17 -10.19
C LEU A 31 -8.41 12.75 -9.19
N ARG A 32 -9.01 13.71 -8.48
CA ARG A 32 -10.00 13.46 -7.43
C ARG A 32 -11.14 12.49 -7.80
N PRO A 33 -11.82 12.60 -8.96
CA PRO A 33 -12.88 11.64 -9.31
C PRO A 33 -12.32 10.28 -9.73
N ALA A 34 -11.04 10.24 -10.08
CA ALA A 34 -10.38 9.07 -10.65
C ALA A 34 -9.72 8.23 -9.55
N ILE A 35 -9.43 8.80 -8.37
CA ILE A 35 -8.79 8.10 -7.26
C ILE A 35 -9.66 8.06 -6.00
N THR A 36 -9.66 6.89 -5.36
CA THR A 36 -10.14 6.70 -4.00
C THR A 36 -8.95 6.74 -3.05
N VAL A 37 -9.06 7.53 -1.99
CA VAL A 37 -8.03 7.62 -0.94
C VAL A 37 -8.71 7.49 0.40
N MET A 38 -8.25 6.51 1.19
CA MET A 38 -8.67 6.29 2.56
C MET A 38 -7.49 6.57 3.48
N GLN A 39 -7.77 7.11 4.66
CA GLN A 39 -6.82 7.10 5.77
C GLN A 39 -7.07 5.84 6.60
N ALA A 40 -5.98 5.13 6.87
CA ALA A 40 -5.96 3.89 7.61
C ALA A 40 -5.08 4.02 8.86
N GLU A 41 -5.47 3.31 9.91
CA GLU A 41 -4.73 3.19 11.16
C GLU A 41 -4.51 1.73 11.51
N TYR A 42 -3.26 1.40 11.84
CA TYR A 42 -2.86 0.07 12.28
C TYR A 42 -1.67 0.16 13.22
N ARG A 43 -1.76 -0.45 14.41
CA ARG A 43 -0.67 -0.49 15.42
C ARG A 43 0.02 0.87 15.64
N HIS A 44 -0.78 1.94 15.76
CA HIS A 44 -0.32 3.33 15.95
C HIS A 44 0.36 3.98 14.73
N ALA A 45 0.42 3.31 13.58
CA ALA A 45 0.81 3.92 12.31
C ALA A 45 -0.42 4.42 11.56
N SER A 46 -0.37 5.67 11.10
CA SER A 46 -1.36 6.24 10.17
C SER A 46 -0.77 6.30 8.77
N PHE A 47 -1.53 5.83 7.79
CA PHE A 47 -1.13 5.83 6.39
C PHE A 47 -2.33 6.01 5.47
N LEU A 48 -2.07 6.32 4.20
CA LEU A 48 -3.11 6.38 3.18
C LEU A 48 -3.14 5.09 2.37
N ILE A 49 -4.33 4.65 1.99
CA ILE A 49 -4.52 3.62 0.96
C ILE A 49 -5.11 4.32 -0.26
N MET A 50 -4.40 4.27 -1.39
CA MET A 50 -4.87 4.81 -2.65
C MET A 50 -5.27 3.69 -3.62
N ARG A 51 -6.30 3.97 -4.42
CA ARG A 51 -6.72 3.13 -5.54
C ARG A 51 -7.18 4.00 -6.70
N THR A 52 -6.83 3.60 -7.91
CA THR A 52 -7.35 4.22 -9.14
C THR A 52 -8.65 3.53 -9.58
N SER A 53 -9.57 4.27 -10.18
CA SER A 53 -10.82 3.70 -10.74
C SER A 53 -10.60 2.95 -12.06
N TRP A 54 -9.37 2.95 -12.57
CA TRP A 54 -8.92 2.24 -13.76
C TRP A 54 -7.62 1.49 -13.45
N HIS A 55 -7.26 0.52 -14.28
CA HIS A 55 -5.95 -0.15 -14.22
C HIS A 55 -4.87 0.80 -14.73
N ALA A 56 -4.28 1.56 -13.81
CA ALA A 56 -3.21 2.49 -14.14
C ALA A 56 -1.88 1.73 -14.32
N ALA A 57 -1.06 2.20 -15.26
CA ALA A 57 0.28 1.66 -15.40
C ALA A 57 1.12 2.00 -14.16
N LEU A 58 2.10 1.13 -13.84
CA LEU A 58 2.97 1.31 -12.67
C LEU A 58 3.61 2.71 -12.56
N PRO A 59 4.10 3.36 -13.63
CA PRO A 59 4.63 4.72 -13.53
C PRO A 59 3.60 5.74 -13.04
N ASP A 60 2.34 5.61 -13.44
CA ASP A 60 1.27 6.53 -13.05
C ASP A 60 0.85 6.29 -11.60
N LEU A 61 0.71 5.02 -11.21
CA LEU A 61 0.46 4.64 -9.82
C LEU A 61 1.52 5.25 -8.88
N LYS A 62 2.80 5.10 -9.24
CA LYS A 62 3.90 5.69 -8.48
C LYS A 62 3.86 7.21 -8.44
N ARG A 63 3.52 7.87 -9.54
CA ARG A 63 3.44 9.34 -9.60
C ARG A 63 2.34 9.84 -8.66
N ILE A 64 1.15 9.24 -8.73
CA ILE A 64 0.02 9.59 -7.86
C ILE A 64 0.38 9.33 -6.39
N GLN A 65 0.98 8.17 -6.11
CA GLN A 65 1.43 7.80 -4.77
C GLN A 65 2.42 8.82 -4.20
N ALA A 66 3.44 9.20 -4.97
CA ALA A 66 4.43 10.19 -4.54
C ALA A 66 3.78 11.56 -4.25
N SER A 67 2.85 12.00 -5.10
CA SER A 67 2.09 13.24 -4.88
C SER A 67 1.23 13.19 -3.61
N LEU A 68 0.65 12.04 -3.28
CA LEU A 68 -0.13 11.88 -2.04
C LEU A 68 0.76 11.85 -0.80
N VAL A 69 1.95 11.26 -0.88
CA VAL A 69 2.95 11.32 0.21
C VAL A 69 3.37 12.75 0.46
N GLU A 70 3.71 13.50 -0.60
CA GLU A 70 4.10 14.91 -0.50
C GLU A 70 2.98 15.76 0.09
N LEU A 71 1.73 15.53 -0.34
CA LEU A 71 0.57 16.30 0.08
C LEU A 71 0.15 16.01 1.53
N SER A 72 0.25 14.76 1.97
CA SER A 72 -0.26 14.32 3.28
C SER A 72 0.79 14.21 4.37
N GLY A 73 2.07 14.08 4.00
CA GLY A 73 3.15 13.72 4.93
C GLY A 73 3.06 12.29 5.47
N MET A 74 2.10 11.48 5.00
CA MET A 74 1.88 10.10 5.43
C MET A 74 2.38 9.10 4.38
N PRO A 75 2.85 7.92 4.80
CA PRO A 75 3.06 6.80 3.88
C PRO A 75 1.78 6.54 3.08
N THR A 76 1.90 6.34 1.78
CA THR A 76 0.75 6.06 0.90
C THR A 76 0.94 4.72 0.21
N VAL A 77 0.06 3.77 0.52
CA VAL A 77 0.00 2.40 0.03
C VAL A 77 -0.77 2.35 -1.30
N ILE A 78 -0.17 1.73 -2.31
CA ILE A 78 -0.85 1.47 -3.59
C ILE A 78 -1.68 0.19 -3.48
N SER A 79 -2.99 0.29 -3.64
CA SER A 79 -3.89 -0.86 -3.78
C SER A 79 -4.14 -1.15 -5.26
N GLU A 80 -3.59 -2.25 -5.78
CA GLU A 80 -3.80 -2.73 -7.15
C GLU A 80 -3.72 -4.26 -7.19
N THR A 81 -4.81 -4.89 -7.64
CA THR A 81 -4.98 -6.35 -7.60
C THR A 81 -4.22 -7.08 -8.71
N HIS A 82 -3.84 -6.39 -9.78
CA HIS A 82 -3.20 -7.00 -10.96
C HIS A 82 -1.70 -6.71 -11.08
N LEU A 83 -1.01 -6.47 -9.96
CA LEU A 83 0.43 -6.28 -9.98
C LEU A 83 1.13 -7.60 -10.34
N GLU A 84 1.83 -7.64 -11.46
CA GLU A 84 2.70 -8.76 -11.82
C GLU A 84 3.84 -8.92 -10.81
N ARG A 85 4.38 -10.14 -10.64
CA ARG A 85 5.51 -10.40 -9.73
C ARG A 85 6.68 -9.43 -9.96
N ARG A 86 7.05 -9.19 -11.22
CA ARG A 86 8.13 -8.24 -11.57
C ARG A 86 7.81 -6.80 -11.15
N GLN A 87 6.54 -6.39 -11.20
CA GLN A 87 6.12 -5.06 -10.74
C GLN A 87 6.20 -4.98 -9.21
N ARG A 88 5.76 -6.03 -8.50
CA ARG A 88 5.88 -6.13 -7.04
C ARG A 88 7.34 -6.09 -6.58
N ASP A 89 8.22 -6.89 -7.19
CA ASP A 89 9.67 -6.89 -6.91
C ASP A 89 10.27 -5.49 -7.11
N ARG A 90 9.82 -4.76 -8.14
CA ARG A 90 10.26 -3.39 -8.41
C ARG A 90 9.78 -2.41 -7.34
N LEU A 91 8.55 -2.53 -6.87
CA LEU A 91 8.02 -1.70 -5.78
C LEU A 91 8.78 -1.98 -4.47
N GLN A 92 9.07 -3.25 -4.18
CA GLN A 92 9.84 -3.66 -2.99
C GLN A 92 11.24 -3.05 -2.96
N ARG A 93 11.99 -3.17 -4.06
CA ARG A 93 13.32 -2.56 -4.21
C ARG A 93 13.31 -1.05 -4.03
N GLN A 94 12.18 -0.41 -4.34
CA GLN A 94 12.01 1.04 -4.20
C GLN A 94 11.37 1.44 -2.87
N ARG A 95 11.13 0.48 -1.97
CA ARG A 95 10.42 0.63 -0.70
C ARG A 95 9.07 1.35 -0.84
N ILE A 96 8.37 1.13 -1.95
CA ILE A 96 7.03 1.69 -2.16
C ILE A 96 6.01 0.69 -1.60
N PRO A 97 5.20 1.08 -0.61
CA PRO A 97 4.21 0.18 -0.02
C PRO A 97 3.08 -0.14 -1.01
N PHE A 98 2.63 -1.39 -1.01
CA PHE A 98 1.51 -1.83 -1.85
C PHE A 98 0.70 -2.96 -1.22
N ILE A 99 -0.53 -3.11 -1.70
CA ILE A 99 -1.42 -4.24 -1.45
C ILE A 99 -1.83 -4.79 -2.82
N CYS A 100 -1.53 -6.07 -3.02
CA CYS A 100 -1.99 -6.88 -4.14
C CYS A 100 -2.91 -7.96 -3.56
N SER A 101 -4.21 -7.68 -3.51
CA SER A 101 -5.18 -8.54 -2.82
C SER A 101 -5.13 -9.98 -3.30
N GLY A 102 -5.24 -10.92 -2.37
CA GLY A 102 -5.10 -12.36 -2.62
C GLY A 102 -3.66 -12.83 -2.88
N VAL A 103 -2.67 -11.93 -2.84
CA VAL A 103 -1.28 -12.26 -3.15
C VAL A 103 -0.34 -11.80 -2.05
N GLN A 104 -0.29 -10.48 -1.79
CA GLN A 104 0.78 -9.90 -0.98
C GLN A 104 0.42 -8.50 -0.48
N ALA A 105 0.82 -8.17 0.74
CA ALA A 105 0.88 -6.79 1.24
C ALA A 105 2.30 -6.48 1.73
N TYR A 106 2.85 -5.36 1.29
CA TYR A 106 4.19 -4.91 1.65
C TYR A 106 4.11 -3.52 2.28
N LEU A 107 4.44 -3.43 3.57
CA LEU A 107 4.32 -2.24 4.41
C LEU A 107 5.71 -1.88 5.02
N PRO A 108 6.67 -1.42 4.20
CA PRO A 108 8.06 -1.17 4.61
C PRO A 108 8.25 -0.05 5.63
N PHE A 109 7.22 0.78 5.87
CA PHE A 109 7.25 1.80 6.92
C PHE A 109 6.92 1.22 8.30
N MET A 110 6.48 -0.03 8.34
CA MET A 110 6.30 -0.84 9.56
C MET A 110 7.32 -1.97 9.63
N ASP A 111 8.22 -2.06 8.66
CA ASP A 111 9.12 -3.22 8.48
C ASP A 111 8.37 -4.56 8.36
N GLU A 112 7.16 -4.54 7.78
CA GLU A 112 6.29 -5.70 7.67
C GLU A 112 6.02 -6.08 6.21
N GLU A 113 6.08 -7.37 5.91
CA GLU A 113 5.59 -7.97 4.67
C GLU A 113 4.74 -9.20 4.97
N TYR A 114 3.64 -9.30 4.24
CA TYR A 114 2.65 -10.35 4.38
C TYR A 114 2.39 -10.97 3.00
N TRP A 115 2.34 -12.29 2.92
CA TRP A 115 1.85 -13.01 1.75
C TRP A 115 1.11 -14.26 2.19
N SER A 116 0.24 -14.74 1.31
CA SER A 116 -0.52 -15.97 1.53
C SER A 116 -0.24 -16.92 0.38
N ASP A 117 0.33 -18.07 0.68
CA ASP A 117 0.29 -19.23 -0.20
C ASP A 117 -0.80 -20.12 0.40
N THR A 118 -2.05 -19.91 -0.03
CA THR A 118 -3.23 -20.55 0.59
C THR A 118 -2.95 -22.04 0.91
N PRO A 119 -3.06 -22.48 2.18
CA PRO A 119 -3.75 -21.85 3.31
C PRO A 119 -2.85 -21.08 4.29
N ASP A 120 -1.53 -21.03 4.08
CA ASP A 120 -0.60 -20.55 5.09
C ASP A 120 -0.28 -19.06 4.92
N LYS A 121 -0.54 -18.30 6.00
CA LYS A 121 -0.12 -16.91 6.12
C LYS A 121 1.35 -16.87 6.49
N HIS A 122 2.14 -16.19 5.66
CA HIS A 122 3.53 -15.90 5.96
C HIS A 122 3.69 -14.43 6.31
N VAL A 123 4.41 -14.17 7.41
CA VAL A 123 4.81 -12.82 7.81
C VAL A 123 6.32 -12.77 7.85
N LYS A 124 6.87 -11.78 7.15
CA LYS A 124 8.27 -11.40 7.29
C LYS A 124 8.33 -10.03 7.95
N PHE A 125 8.89 -10.02 9.15
CA PHE A 125 9.37 -8.79 9.76
C PHE A 125 10.78 -8.56 9.24
N TYR A 126 11.06 -7.36 8.77
CA TYR A 126 12.41 -7.01 8.36
C TYR A 126 13.21 -6.47 9.55
N ASP A 127 14.46 -6.92 9.67
CA ASP A 127 15.42 -6.30 10.59
C ASP A 127 15.93 -4.99 9.96
N PRO A 128 15.77 -3.82 10.62
CA PRO A 128 16.34 -2.56 10.17
C PRO A 128 17.84 -2.64 9.85
N HIS A 129 18.58 -3.54 10.50
CA HIS A 129 20.02 -3.73 10.32
C HIS A 129 20.43 -4.67 9.17
N GLU A 130 19.51 -5.45 8.59
CA GLU A 130 19.80 -6.22 7.36
C GLU A 130 19.78 -5.32 6.12
N TRP A 131 18.93 -4.30 6.11
CA TRP A 131 18.78 -3.39 4.97
C TRP A 131 19.96 -2.46 4.74
N ALA A 132 20.61 -2.02 5.81
CA ALA A 132 21.82 -1.17 5.73
C ALA A 132 22.99 -1.85 4.99
N ARG A 133 22.88 -3.15 4.67
CA ARG A 133 23.88 -3.92 3.90
C ARG A 133 23.47 -4.20 2.46
N LEU A 134 22.27 -3.81 2.06
CA LEU A 134 21.76 -3.98 0.68
C LEU A 134 21.90 -2.69 -0.14
N GLU A 135 22.42 -1.62 0.46
CA GLU A 135 22.99 -0.47 -0.25
C GLU A 135 24.47 -0.78 -0.59
N ASP A 136 24.70 -1.55 -1.65
CA ASP A 136 25.96 -1.64 -2.40
C ASP A 136 25.65 -1.64 -3.90
#